data_AF-A0A3D4V4S7-F1
#
_entry.id   AF-A0A3D4V4S7-F1
#
_cell.length_a   1.000
_cell.length_b   1.000
_cell.length_c   1.000
_cell.angle_alpha   90.00
_cell.angle_beta   90.00
_cell.angle_gamma   90.00
#
_symmetry.space_group_name_H-M   'P 1'
#
loop_
_entity.id
_entity.type
_entity.pdbx_description
1 polymer ?
#
loop_
_entity_poly.entity_id
_entity_poly.type
_entity_poly.pdbx_seq_one_letter_code
_entity_poly.pdbx_strand_id
1 'polypeptide(L)'
;MAKAKGPNKRQIIFRLLEVPDKARRPFFAREMKMLNDLCERYSLEFMDIVDFGKKFDSLAYLVSDKLKEKLDEKFRAFNFRVDLSKYEVYHIGEKVGEDKFVPRKTKTVKDFLDE
;
A
#
# COMPACT_ATOMS: atom_id res chain seq x y z
N MET A 1 25.54 1.84 -16.07
CA MET A 1 24.16 2.06 -15.57
C MET A 1 23.59 0.70 -15.19
N ALA A 2 23.42 0.43 -13.90
CA ALA A 2 22.84 -0.83 -13.44
C ALA A 2 21.38 -0.89 -13.91
N LYS A 3 21.01 -1.91 -14.69
CA LYS A 3 19.61 -2.14 -15.09
C LYS A 3 18.76 -2.15 -13.82
N ALA A 4 17.75 -1.29 -13.75
CA ALA A 4 16.75 -1.35 -12.69
C ALA A 4 16.25 -2.80 -12.62
N LYS A 5 16.48 -3.45 -11.47
CA LYS A 5 16.19 -4.87 -11.30
C LYS A 5 14.67 -4.98 -11.30
N GLY A 6 14.10 -5.37 -12.45
CA GLY A 6 12.66 -5.54 -12.61
C GLY A 6 12.08 -6.44 -11.51
N PRO A 7 10.77 -6.35 -11.25
CA PRO A 7 10.14 -7.02 -10.12
C PRO A 7 10.45 -8.51 -10.11
N ASN A 8 11.03 -9.00 -9.01
CA ASN A 8 11.44 -10.39 -8.93
C ASN A 8 10.30 -11.23 -8.35
N LYS A 9 9.67 -12.04 -9.20
CA LYS A 9 8.55 -12.93 -8.83
C LYS A 9 8.81 -13.77 -7.59
N ARG A 10 10.05 -14.21 -7.36
CA ARG A 10 10.40 -14.96 -6.14
C ARG A 10 10.28 -14.09 -4.87
N GLN A 11 10.70 -12.84 -4.93
CA GLN A 11 10.62 -11.92 -3.80
C GLN A 11 9.17 -11.59 -3.44
N ILE A 12 8.30 -11.47 -4.46
CA ILE A 12 6.86 -11.29 -4.27
C ILE A 12 6.27 -12.47 -3.47
N ILE A 13 6.64 -13.71 -3.84
CA ILE A 13 6.19 -14.91 -3.11
C ILE A 13 6.68 -14.90 -1.66
N PHE A 14 7.95 -14.58 -1.39
CA PHE A 14 8.49 -14.53 -0.03
C PHE A 14 7.86 -13.43 0.84
N ARG A 15 7.39 -12.34 0.22
CA ARG A 15 6.71 -11.27 0.94
C ARG A 15 5.28 -11.64 1.27
N LEU A 16 4.55 -12.18 0.29
CA LEU A 16 3.11 -12.45 0.41
C LEU A 16 2.79 -13.77 1.12
N LEU A 17 3.70 -14.75 1.07
CA LEU A 17 3.44 -16.09 1.60
C LEU A 17 4.33 -16.49 2.77
N GLU A 18 3.79 -17.38 3.59
CA GLU A 18 4.55 -18.18 4.54
C GLU A 18 5.14 -19.39 3.81
N VAL A 19 6.47 -19.46 3.74
CA VAL A 19 7.16 -20.54 3.04
C VAL A 19 7.32 -21.72 4.00
N PRO A 20 6.77 -22.91 3.69
CA PRO A 20 6.93 -24.08 4.54
C PRO A 20 8.37 -24.60 4.53
N ASP A 21 8.81 -25.16 5.64
CA ASP A 21 10.17 -25.70 5.77
C ASP A 21 10.40 -26.96 4.95
N LYS A 22 9.36 -27.79 4.81
CA LYS A 22 9.39 -29.05 4.06
C LYS A 22 8.77 -28.87 2.67
N ALA A 23 9.28 -29.61 1.69
CA ALA A 23 8.76 -29.65 0.31
C ALA A 23 8.70 -28.27 -0.39
N ARG A 24 9.75 -27.45 -0.23
CA ARG A 24 9.85 -26.10 -0.85
C ARG A 24 9.68 -26.12 -2.37
N ARG A 25 10.30 -27.08 -3.08
CA ARG A 25 10.25 -27.17 -4.55
C ARG A 25 8.82 -27.26 -5.12
N PRO A 26 7.99 -28.25 -4.73
CA PRO A 26 6.62 -28.35 -5.24
C PRO A 26 5.72 -27.19 -4.79
N PHE A 27 5.97 -26.62 -3.61
CA PHE A 27 5.30 -25.39 -3.15
C PHE A 27 5.57 -24.24 -4.12
N PHE A 28 6.85 -23.92 -4.37
CA PHE A 28 7.22 -22.84 -5.28
C PHE A 28 6.70 -23.03 -6.70
N ALA A 29 6.67 -24.27 -7.22
CA ALA A 29 6.14 -24.53 -8.56
C ALA A 29 4.64 -24.19 -8.66
N ARG A 30 3.86 -24.55 -7.64
CA ARG A 30 2.42 -24.27 -7.55
C ARG A 30 2.14 -22.78 -7.40
N GLU A 31 2.82 -22.14 -6.46
CA GLU A 31 2.64 -20.72 -6.17
C GLU A 31 3.12 -19.84 -7.32
N MET A 32 4.18 -20.23 -8.04
CA MET A 32 4.63 -19.51 -9.23
C MET A 32 3.59 -19.54 -10.36
N LYS A 33 2.87 -20.67 -10.52
CA LYS A 33 1.77 -20.76 -11.49
C LYS A 33 0.64 -19.80 -11.11
N MET A 34 0.18 -19.84 -9.86
CA MET A 34 -0.87 -18.93 -9.37
C MET A 34 -0.45 -17.46 -9.45
N LEU A 35 0.82 -17.15 -9.17
CA LEU A 35 1.34 -15.80 -9.33
C LEU A 35 1.32 -15.35 -10.78
N ASN A 36 1.65 -16.23 -11.74
CA ASN A 36 1.56 -15.89 -13.16
C ASN A 36 0.11 -15.59 -13.56
N ASP A 37 -0.84 -16.43 -13.14
CA ASP A 37 -2.27 -16.22 -13.40
C ASP A 37 -2.76 -14.87 -12.82
N LEU A 38 -2.25 -14.48 -11.64
CA LEU A 38 -2.54 -13.18 -11.02
C LEU A 38 -1.86 -12.01 -11.74
N CYS A 39 -0.61 -12.19 -12.20
CA CYS A 39 0.12 -11.16 -12.95
C CYS A 39 -0.54 -10.89 -14.31
N GLU A 40 -1.10 -11.90 -14.96
CA GLU A 40 -1.87 -11.74 -16.20
C GLU A 40 -3.12 -10.87 -15.99
N ARG A 41 -3.75 -10.96 -14.80
CA ARG A 41 -4.95 -10.18 -14.47
C ARG A 41 -4.65 -8.76 -14.00
N TYR A 42 -3.67 -8.60 -13.12
CA TYR A 42 -3.46 -7.36 -12.36
C TYR A 42 -2.13 -6.66 -12.64
N SER A 43 -1.31 -7.14 -13.58
CA SER A 43 0.06 -6.69 -13.84
C SER A 43 1.08 -7.10 -12.77
N LEU A 44 2.34 -7.17 -13.20
CA LEU A 44 3.47 -7.50 -12.32
C LEU A 44 3.81 -6.36 -11.35
N GLU A 45 3.64 -5.11 -11.78
CA GLU A 45 3.95 -3.92 -10.98
C GLU A 45 3.03 -3.82 -9.76
N PHE A 46 1.74 -4.08 -9.96
CA PHE A 46 0.77 -4.15 -8.86
C PHE A 46 1.13 -5.25 -7.87
N MET A 47 1.41 -6.47 -8.35
CA MET A 47 1.76 -7.59 -7.47
C MET A 47 3.05 -7.33 -6.68
N ASP A 48 3.95 -6.49 -7.20
CA ASP A 48 5.15 -6.06 -6.48
C ASP A 48 4.90 -4.99 -5.43
N ILE A 49 3.81 -4.24 -5.47
CA ILE A 49 3.51 -3.19 -4.49
C ILE A 49 2.50 -3.65 -3.43
N VAL A 50 1.61 -4.56 -3.82
CA VAL A 50 0.52 -5.01 -2.95
C VAL A 50 1.03 -5.64 -1.67
N ASP A 51 0.47 -5.15 -0.57
CA ASP A 51 0.63 -5.70 0.78
C ASP A 51 -0.77 -5.88 1.42
N PHE A 52 -0.90 -6.94 2.21
CA PHE A 52 -2.10 -7.29 2.97
C PHE A 52 -1.86 -7.22 4.48
N GLY A 53 -0.66 -6.85 4.93
CA GLY A 53 -0.29 -6.77 6.35
C GLY A 53 -0.22 -8.12 7.06
N LYS A 54 -0.45 -9.21 6.32
CA LYS A 54 -0.37 -10.61 6.76
C LYS A 54 0.20 -11.44 5.63
N LYS A 55 0.95 -12.46 5.99
CA LYS A 55 1.37 -13.51 5.06
C LYS A 55 0.25 -14.55 4.96
N PHE A 56 0.07 -15.10 3.77
CA PHE A 56 -0.91 -16.16 3.52
C PHE A 56 -0.22 -17.51 3.40
N ASP A 57 -0.96 -18.58 3.67
CA ASP A 57 -0.46 -19.95 3.45
C ASP A 57 -0.30 -20.28 1.96
N SER A 58 -1.12 -19.68 1.08
CA SER A 58 -1.07 -19.88 -0.37
C SER A 58 -1.73 -18.72 -1.13
N LEU A 59 -1.26 -18.44 -2.35
CA LEU A 59 -1.88 -17.50 -3.28
C LEU A 59 -3.26 -17.96 -3.75
N ALA A 60 -3.63 -19.22 -3.53
CA ALA A 60 -4.98 -19.71 -3.78
C ALA A 60 -6.05 -18.86 -3.08
N TYR A 61 -5.72 -18.28 -1.92
CA TYR A 61 -6.62 -17.38 -1.20
C TYR A 61 -6.89 -16.09 -1.99
N LEU A 62 -5.87 -15.53 -2.65
CA LEU A 62 -5.99 -14.35 -3.52
C LEU A 62 -6.73 -14.67 -4.83
N VAL A 63 -6.60 -15.90 -5.32
CA VAL A 63 -7.30 -16.36 -6.53
C VAL A 63 -8.79 -16.62 -6.26
N SER A 64 -9.18 -16.87 -5.01
CA SER A 64 -10.56 -17.18 -4.64
C SER A 64 -11.54 -16.02 -4.90
N ASP A 65 -12.77 -16.34 -5.30
CA ASP A 65 -13.78 -15.35 -5.66
C ASP A 65 -14.10 -14.36 -4.51
N LYS A 66 -14.02 -14.83 -3.26
CA LYS A 66 -14.28 -14.01 -2.07
C LYS A 66 -13.30 -12.85 -1.90
N LEU A 67 -12.07 -13.00 -2.36
CA LEU A 67 -11.03 -11.98 -2.21
C LEU A 67 -10.77 -11.19 -3.49
N LYS A 68 -11.31 -11.68 -4.61
CA LYS A 68 -11.22 -11.05 -5.92
C LYS A 68 -11.72 -9.61 -5.90
N GLU A 69 -12.88 -9.35 -5.27
CA GLU A 69 -13.45 -8.00 -5.20
C GLU A 69 -12.50 -7.01 -4.50
N LYS A 70 -11.92 -7.41 -3.36
CA LYS A 70 -10.95 -6.56 -2.63
C LYS A 70 -9.67 -6.33 -3.43
N LEU A 71 -9.25 -7.32 -4.22
CA LEU A 71 -8.10 -7.20 -5.09
C LEU A 71 -8.38 -6.25 -6.26
N ASP A 72 -9.56 -6.34 -6.85
CA ASP A 72 -10.05 -5.46 -7.90
C ASP A 72 -10.12 -4.00 -7.42
N GLU A 73 -10.64 -3.76 -6.20
CA GLU A 73 -10.65 -2.43 -5.58
C GLU A 73 -9.24 -1.86 -5.42
N LYS A 74 -8.31 -2.64 -4.88
CA LYS A 74 -6.90 -2.23 -4.74
C LYS A 74 -6.27 -1.96 -6.11
N PHE A 75 -6.57 -2.76 -7.12
CA PHE A 75 -6.05 -2.58 -8.47
C PHE A 75 -6.61 -1.32 -9.13
N ARG A 76 -7.89 -1.01 -8.92
CA ARG A 76 -8.49 0.25 -9.38
C ARG A 76 -7.85 1.44 -8.69
N ALA A 77 -7.62 1.38 -7.38
CA ALA A 77 -6.93 2.41 -6.62
C ALA A 77 -5.49 2.61 -7.11
N PHE A 78 -4.79 1.52 -7.46
CA PHE A 78 -3.44 1.57 -8.02
C PHE A 78 -3.39 2.29 -9.37
N ASN A 79 -4.36 2.05 -10.25
CA ASN A 79 -4.43 2.70 -11.55
C ASN A 79 -5.12 4.07 -11.51
N PHE A 80 -5.63 4.49 -10.35
CA PHE A 80 -6.40 5.72 -10.23
C PHE A 80 -5.49 6.92 -10.49
N ARG A 81 -5.85 7.69 -11.52
CA ARG A 81 -5.23 8.98 -11.82
C ARG A 81 -6.26 10.06 -11.50
N VAL A 82 -5.89 10.99 -10.62
CA VAL A 82 -6.74 12.13 -10.28
C VAL A 82 -6.89 12.99 -11.53
N ASP A 83 -8.13 13.11 -11.98
CA ASP A 83 -8.46 14.04 -13.04
C ASP A 83 -8.53 15.47 -12.47
N LEU A 84 -7.42 16.20 -12.60
CA LEU A 84 -7.31 17.57 -12.14
C LEU A 84 -8.01 18.57 -13.07
N SER A 85 -8.45 18.14 -14.26
CA SER A 85 -9.08 19.05 -15.23
C SER A 85 -10.44 19.60 -14.78
N LYS A 86 -11.10 18.90 -13.86
CA LYS A 86 -12.39 19.28 -13.30
C LYS A 86 -12.31 20.30 -12.18
N TYR A 87 -11.12 20.54 -11.64
CA TYR A 87 -10.94 21.40 -10.48
C TYR A 87 -10.21 22.67 -10.88
N GLU A 88 -10.78 23.81 -10.53
CA GLU A 88 -10.08 25.08 -10.65
C GLU A 88 -8.90 25.10 -9.66
N VAL A 89 -7.72 25.44 -10.15
CA VAL A 89 -6.54 25.59 -9.30
C VAL A 89 -6.65 26.93 -8.57
N TYR A 90 -7.03 26.88 -7.30
CA TYR A 90 -7.02 28.07 -6.45
C TYR A 90 -5.59 28.33 -5.96
N HIS A 91 -5.04 29.48 -6.32
CA HIS A 91 -3.84 30.00 -5.68
C HIS A 91 -4.22 30.56 -4.32
N ILE A 92 -4.01 29.78 -3.26
CA ILE A 92 -4.00 30.32 -1.90
C ILE A 92 -2.90 31.39 -1.90
N GLY A 93 -3.30 32.65 -1.71
CA GLY A 93 -2.41 33.79 -1.79
C GLY A 93 -1.26 33.71 -0.78
N GLU A 94 -0.40 34.74 -0.79
CA GLU A 94 0.72 34.79 0.14
C GLU A 94 0.23 34.80 1.59
N LYS A 95 0.96 34.08 2.46
CA LYS A 95 0.68 34.02 3.89
C LYS A 95 0.65 35.45 4.44
N VAL A 96 -0.53 35.90 4.83
CA VAL A 96 -0.75 37.20 5.46
C VAL A 96 -1.00 37.00 6.96
N GLY A 97 -0.37 37.84 7.77
CA GLY A 97 -0.46 37.82 9.23
C GLY A 97 0.85 37.44 9.92
N GLU A 98 1.03 37.94 11.13
CA GLU A 98 2.17 37.61 11.98
C GLU A 98 1.95 36.24 12.65
N ASP A 99 2.99 35.41 12.67
CA ASP A 99 2.96 34.16 13.45
C ASP A 99 2.89 34.49 14.93
N LYS A 100 1.74 34.20 15.54
CA LYS A 100 1.54 34.42 16.97
C LYS A 100 2.28 33.34 17.75
N PHE A 101 3.46 33.68 18.27
CA PHE A 101 4.16 32.81 19.20
C PHE A 101 3.43 32.82 20.55
N VAL A 102 2.69 31.75 20.85
CA VAL A 102 2.03 31.58 22.16
C VAL A 102 2.98 30.77 23.06
N PRO A 103 3.70 31.41 24.01
CA PRO A 103 4.50 30.67 24.95
C PRO A 103 3.59 29.79 25.79
N ARG A 104 3.92 28.50 25.90
CA ARG A 104 3.22 27.57 26.80
C ARG A 104 3.48 28.00 28.25
N LYS A 105 2.57 28.79 28.83
CA LYS A 105 2.56 29.04 30.27
C LYS A 105 2.01 27.80 30.97
N THR A 106 2.71 27.33 32.00
CA THR A 106 2.16 26.35 32.95
C THR A 106 1.01 27.00 33.71
N LYS A 107 -0.25 26.63 33.41
CA LYS A 107 -1.39 27.08 34.21
C LYS A 107 -1.27 26.45 35.59
N THR A 108 -1.17 27.25 36.64
CA THR A 108 -1.27 26.76 38.01
C THR A 108 -2.75 26.66 38.42
N VAL A 109 -3.05 25.88 39.46
CA VAL A 109 -4.44 25.73 39.96
C VAL A 109 -5.01 27.08 40.44
N LYS A 110 -4.15 28.02 40.87
CA LYS A 110 -4.55 29.41 41.21
C LYS A 110 -4.96 30.20 39.97
N ASP A 111 -4.19 30.12 38.88
CA ASP A 111 -4.53 30.79 37.61
C ASP A 111 -5.83 30.26 36.97
N PHE A 112 -6.32 29.09 37.39
CA PHE A 112 -7.59 28.52 36.97
C PHE A 112 -8.78 28.99 37.84
N LEU A 113 -8.53 29.39 39.09
CA LEU A 113 -9.57 29.85 40.03
C LEU A 113 -9.86 31.35 39.95
N ASP A 114 -8.94 32.13 39.36
CA ASP A 114 -9.04 33.59 39.18
C ASP A 114 -9.50 34.02 37.76
N GLU A 115 -9.97 33.08 36.92
CA GLU A 115 -10.58 33.30 35.59
C GLU A 115 -12.12 33.22 35.68
#